data_AF-A0A8R1DMJ0-F1
#
_entry.id   AF-A0A8R1DMJ0-F1
#
_cell.length_a   1.000
_cell.length_b   1.000
_cell.length_c   1.000
_cell.angle_alpha   90.00
_cell.angle_beta   90.00
_cell.angle_gamma   90.00
#
_symmetry.space_group_name_H-M   'P 1'
#
loop_
_entity.id
_entity.type
_entity.pdbx_description
1 polymer ?
#
loop_
_entity_poly.entity_id
_entity_poly.type
_entity_poly.pdbx_seq_one_letter_code
_entity_poly.pdbx_strand_id
1 'polypeptide(L)'
;MSSGPLTRLLKRMRRQTAASEVAPQVSRAVKECQLEQLVHCAEQLGNLHDYQTLLNLYVEALCESGSERKLKNVINELSRSGAPLQVCGLRRAALCDDVIQTIKQRQPAIASRIASGSTTATSIGNTMIRTLF
;
A
#
# COMPACT_ATOMS: atom_id res chain seq x y z
N MET A 1 -10.58 13.74 -17.49
CA MET A 1 -9.32 13.64 -16.71
C MET A 1 -8.41 12.64 -17.41
N SER A 2 -7.19 13.04 -17.77
CA SER A 2 -6.27 12.22 -18.58
C SER A 2 -5.72 11.05 -17.76
N SER A 3 -6.03 9.81 -18.17
CA SER A 3 -5.44 8.59 -17.60
C SER A 3 -3.96 8.53 -17.97
N GLY A 4 -3.08 8.41 -16.98
CA GLY A 4 -1.64 8.28 -17.20
C GLY A 4 -1.26 6.97 -17.92
N PRO A 5 -0.02 6.86 -18.40
CA PRO A 5 0.44 5.70 -19.18
C PRO A 5 0.26 4.37 -18.45
N LEU A 6 0.48 4.29 -17.14
CA LEU A 6 0.37 3.03 -16.38
C LEU A 6 -1.08 2.64 -16.15
N THR A 7 -1.98 3.58 -15.87
CA THR A 7 -3.41 3.29 -15.78
C THR A 7 -4.00 2.82 -17.11
N ARG A 8 -3.50 3.35 -18.25
CA ARG A 8 -3.87 2.83 -19.58
C ARG A 8 -3.34 1.41 -19.82
N LEU A 9 -2.12 1.12 -19.38
CA LEU A 9 -1.54 -0.23 -19.45
C LEU A 9 -2.34 -1.23 -18.61
N LEU A 10 -2.66 -0.89 -17.35
CA LEU A 10 -3.50 -1.71 -16.48
C LEU A 10 -4.84 -2.07 -17.13
N LYS A 11 -5.50 -1.09 -17.77
CA LYS A 11 -6.77 -1.34 -18.50
C LYS A 11 -6.60 -2.35 -19.64
N ARG A 12 -5.46 -2.33 -20.34
CA ARG A 12 -5.16 -3.31 -21.40
C ARG A 12 -4.89 -4.70 -20.81
N MET A 13 -4.10 -4.78 -19.74
CA MET A 13 -3.79 -6.04 -19.07
C MET A 13 -5.05 -6.72 -18.49
N ARG A 14 -5.94 -5.95 -17.84
CA ARG A 14 -7.21 -6.50 -17.31
C ARG A 14 -8.08 -7.18 -18.35
N ARG A 15 -8.02 -6.74 -19.61
CA ARG A 15 -8.78 -7.37 -20.72
C ARG A 15 -8.20 -8.74 -21.11
N GLN A 16 -6.96 -9.04 -20.72
CA GLN A 16 -6.24 -10.26 -21.10
C GLN A 16 -6.22 -11.31 -19.97
N THR A 17 -6.39 -10.93 -18.70
CA THR A 17 -6.14 -11.81 -17.54
C THR A 17 -7.38 -12.55 -16.98
N ALA A 18 -8.46 -12.71 -17.74
CA ALA A 18 -9.61 -13.50 -17.28
C ALA A 18 -9.36 -15.01 -17.43
N ALA A 19 -8.44 -15.56 -16.64
CA ALA A 19 -8.18 -17.00 -16.60
C ALA A 19 -9.18 -17.68 -15.64
N SER A 20 -10.22 -18.29 -16.19
CA SER A 20 -11.31 -18.96 -15.44
C SER A 20 -10.84 -20.15 -14.58
N GLU A 21 -9.61 -20.65 -14.79
CA GLU A 21 -9.10 -21.87 -14.15
C GLU A 21 -8.30 -21.60 -12.87
N VAL A 22 -8.00 -20.34 -12.54
CA VAL A 22 -7.14 -20.00 -11.41
C VAL A 22 -7.95 -19.83 -10.13
N ALA A 23 -7.50 -20.44 -9.03
CA ALA A 23 -8.13 -20.30 -7.72
C ALA A 23 -8.30 -18.81 -7.34
N PRO A 24 -9.46 -18.37 -6.79
CA PRO A 24 -9.73 -16.97 -6.49
C PRO A 24 -8.73 -16.31 -5.54
N GLN A 25 -8.09 -17.09 -4.66
CA GLN A 25 -7.04 -16.61 -3.76
C GLN A 25 -5.75 -16.27 -4.51
N VAL A 26 -5.35 -17.12 -5.47
CA VAL A 26 -4.17 -16.89 -6.31
C VAL A 26 -4.40 -15.69 -7.22
N SER A 27 -5.58 -15.59 -7.85
CA SER A 27 -5.96 -14.45 -8.67
C SER A 27 -5.91 -13.12 -7.88
N ARG A 28 -6.40 -13.13 -6.63
CA ARG A 28 -6.28 -11.97 -5.71
C ARG A 28 -4.84 -11.62 -5.40
N ALA A 29 -4.00 -12.59 -5.04
CA ALA A 29 -2.59 -12.36 -4.75
C ALA A 29 -1.83 -11.78 -5.95
N VAL A 30 -2.09 -12.29 -7.16
CA VAL A 30 -1.53 -11.75 -8.41
C VAL A 30 -1.98 -10.31 -8.65
N LYS A 31 -3.28 -10.01 -8.47
CA LYS A 31 -3.81 -8.64 -8.58
C LYS A 31 -3.13 -7.70 -7.60
N GLU A 32 -2.93 -8.11 -6.34
CA GLU A 32 -2.22 -7.31 -5.35
C GLU A 32 -0.77 -7.04 -5.76
N CYS A 33 0.00 -8.07 -6.14
CA CYS A 33 1.39 -7.91 -6.55
C CYS A 33 1.53 -7.03 -7.80
N GLN A 34 0.63 -7.16 -8.77
CA GLN A 34 0.62 -6.32 -9.96
C GLN A 34 0.36 -4.85 -9.61
N LEU A 35 -0.60 -4.59 -8.73
CA LEU A 35 -0.90 -3.22 -8.30
C LEU A 35 0.25 -2.61 -7.50
N GLU A 36 0.85 -3.37 -6.59
CA GLU A 36 2.04 -2.96 -5.83
C GLU A 36 3.21 -2.57 -6.74
N GLN A 37 3.53 -3.41 -7.74
CA GLN A 37 4.56 -3.10 -8.73
C GLN A 37 4.23 -1.84 -9.54
N LEU A 38 2.97 -1.68 -9.96
CA LEU A 38 2.55 -0.51 -10.72
C LEU A 38 2.63 0.78 -9.89
N VAL A 39 2.34 0.74 -8.59
CA VAL A 39 2.54 1.89 -7.68
C VAL A 39 4.02 2.28 -7.65
N HIS A 40 4.93 1.32 -7.50
CA HIS A 40 6.38 1.59 -7.53
C HIS A 40 6.83 2.17 -8.87
N CYS A 41 6.34 1.63 -10.00
CA CYS A 41 6.64 2.20 -11.32
C CYS A 41 6.11 3.63 -11.46
N ALA A 42 4.90 3.92 -10.96
CA ALA A 42 4.33 5.25 -11.01
C ALA A 42 5.14 6.26 -10.19
N GLU A 43 5.65 5.82 -9.05
CA GLU A 43 6.54 6.61 -8.20
C GLU A 43 7.84 6.99 -8.93
N GLN A 44 8.50 5.99 -9.53
CA GLN A 44 9.74 6.18 -10.28
C GLN A 44 9.57 7.08 -11.51
N LEU A 45 8.42 7.00 -12.18
CA LEU A 45 8.09 7.88 -13.31
C LEU A 45 7.72 9.31 -12.88
N GLY A 46 7.52 9.55 -11.57
CA GLY A 46 7.10 10.85 -11.06
C GLY A 46 5.69 11.26 -11.51
N ASN A 47 4.85 10.33 -11.98
CA ASN A 47 3.54 10.65 -12.51
C ASN A 47 2.50 10.70 -11.39
N LEU A 48 2.16 11.92 -10.95
CA LEU A 48 1.18 12.21 -9.91
C LEU A 48 -0.15 11.45 -10.09
N HIS A 49 -0.72 11.47 -11.30
CA HIS A 49 -2.04 10.90 -11.56
C HIS A 49 -2.04 9.38 -11.54
N ASP A 50 -1.04 8.75 -12.14
CA ASP A 50 -0.88 7.30 -12.10
C ASP A 50 -0.61 6.84 -10.67
N TYR A 51 0.27 7.52 -9.93
CA TYR A 51 0.61 7.15 -8.56
C TYR A 51 -0.62 7.18 -7.66
N GLN A 52 -1.37 8.28 -7.65
CA GLN A 52 -2.58 8.41 -6.83
C GLN A 52 -3.64 7.36 -7.21
N THR A 53 -3.87 7.18 -8.51
CA THR A 53 -4.89 6.22 -8.99
C THR A 53 -4.51 4.79 -8.63
N LEU A 54 -3.25 4.41 -8.84
CA LEU A 54 -2.77 3.05 -8.58
C LEU A 54 -2.68 2.77 -7.08
N LEU A 55 -2.29 3.76 -6.26
CA LEU A 55 -2.30 3.64 -4.81
C LEU A 55 -3.72 3.38 -4.29
N ASN A 56 -4.70 4.15 -4.77
CA ASN A 56 -6.11 3.94 -4.40
C ASN A 56 -6.59 2.53 -4.81
N LEU A 57 -6.32 2.11 -6.05
CA LEU A 57 -6.69 0.77 -6.52
C LEU A 57 -6.00 -0.34 -5.73
N TYR A 58 -4.75 -0.14 -5.33
CA TYR A 58 -4.00 -1.09 -4.51
C TYR A 58 -4.63 -1.21 -3.12
N VAL A 59 -4.88 -0.08 -2.45
CA VAL A 59 -5.51 -0.05 -1.13
C VAL A 59 -6.91 -0.68 -1.15
N GLU A 60 -7.71 -0.40 -2.17
CA GLU A 60 -9.02 -1.05 -2.36
C GLU A 60 -8.87 -2.56 -2.50
N ALA A 61 -7.93 -3.04 -3.33
CA ALA A 61 -7.69 -4.47 -3.49
C ALA A 61 -7.23 -5.14 -2.19
N LEU A 62 -6.40 -4.48 -1.38
CA LEU A 62 -5.98 -4.97 -0.06
C LEU A 62 -7.14 -4.99 0.94
N CYS A 63 -8.07 -4.03 0.84
CA CYS A 63 -9.29 -4.03 1.65
C CYS A 63 -10.24 -5.17 1.25
N GLU A 64 -10.38 -5.45 -0.05
CA GLU A 64 -11.19 -6.57 -0.57
C GLU A 64 -10.64 -7.93 -0.10
N SER A 65 -9.32 -8.08 -0.03
CA SER A 65 -8.67 -9.33 0.38
C SER A 65 -8.49 -9.47 1.90
N GLY A 66 -8.58 -8.37 2.66
CA GLY A 66 -8.32 -8.35 4.10
C GLY A 66 -6.83 -8.43 4.46
N SER A 67 -5.95 -8.01 3.56
CA SER A 67 -4.49 -8.06 3.70
C SER A 67 -3.94 -7.03 4.70
N GLU A 68 -4.22 -7.22 5.99
CA GLU A 68 -3.89 -6.31 7.11
C GLU A 68 -2.40 -5.92 7.16
N ARG A 69 -1.49 -6.89 6.97
CA ARG A 69 -0.04 -6.63 6.98
C ARG A 69 0.38 -5.64 5.89
N LYS A 70 -0.15 -5.81 4.68
CA LYS A 70 0.16 -4.92 3.55
C LYS A 70 -0.44 -3.52 3.76
N LEU A 71 -1.67 -3.44 4.27
CA LEU A 71 -2.29 -2.16 4.64
C LEU A 71 -1.46 -1.39 5.68
N LYS A 72 -0.98 -2.09 6.72
CA LYS A 72 -0.08 -1.50 7.72
C LYS A 72 1.23 -1.01 7.09
N ASN A 73 1.82 -1.78 6.18
CA ASN A 73 3.04 -1.37 5.47
C ASN A 73 2.85 -0.11 4.64
N VAL A 74 1.72 0.02 3.91
CA VAL A 74 1.39 1.24 3.14
C VAL A 74 1.31 2.45 4.05
N ILE A 75 0.60 2.35 5.18
CA ILE A 75 0.49 3.46 6.16
C ILE A 75 1.88 3.81 6.71
N ASN A 76 2.65 2.82 7.13
CA ASN A 76 4.01 3.02 7.66
C ASN A 76 4.93 3.69 6.65
N GLU A 77 4.84 3.31 5.37
CA GLU A 77 5.62 3.93 4.32
C GLU A 77 5.23 5.39 4.14
N LEU A 78 3.93 5.69 3.98
CA LEU A 78 3.44 7.06 3.80
C LEU A 78 3.75 7.97 4.99
N SER A 79 3.73 7.44 6.21
CA SER A 79 4.03 8.15 7.47
C SER A 79 5.49 8.07 7.92
N ARG A 80 6.38 7.43 7.15
CA ARG A 80 7.78 7.19 7.54
C ARG A 80 8.50 8.49 7.84
N SER A 81 8.97 8.65 9.08
CA SER A 81 9.82 9.76 9.49
C SER A 81 11.13 9.77 8.68
N GLY A 82 11.55 10.95 8.24
CA GLY A 82 12.74 11.14 7.40
C GLY A 82 12.54 10.87 5.90
N ALA A 83 11.34 10.45 5.46
CA ALA A 83 11.01 10.42 4.04
C ALA A 83 10.75 11.83 3.49
N PRO A 84 10.92 12.07 2.17
CA PRO A 84 10.53 13.34 1.55
C PRO A 84 9.07 13.69 1.85
N LEU A 85 8.74 14.95 2.12
CA LEU A 85 7.37 15.38 2.42
C LEU A 85 6.37 15.10 1.29
N GLN A 86 6.88 14.97 0.06
CA GLN A 86 6.10 14.76 -1.15
C GLN A 86 6.53 13.50 -1.89
N VAL A 87 5.58 12.88 -2.58
CA VAL A 87 5.79 11.77 -3.52
C VAL A 87 5.07 12.09 -4.82
N CYS A 88 5.80 12.13 -5.95
CA CYS A 88 5.27 12.58 -7.24
C CYS A 88 4.56 13.96 -7.20
N GLY A 89 4.96 14.87 -6.30
CA GLY A 89 4.29 16.16 -6.10
C GLY A 89 3.03 16.14 -5.22
N LEU A 90 2.66 14.99 -4.66
CA LEU A 90 1.57 14.83 -3.69
C LEU A 90 2.10 14.87 -2.26
N ARG A 91 1.38 15.52 -1.35
CA ARG A 91 1.73 15.50 0.08
C ARG A 91 1.49 14.11 0.65
N ARG A 92 2.54 13.47 1.18
CA ARG A 92 2.45 12.11 1.76
C ARG A 92 1.47 12.03 2.92
N ALA A 93 1.40 13.07 3.76
CA ALA A 93 0.46 13.15 4.86
C ALA A 93 -1.00 13.09 4.37
N ALA A 94 -1.34 13.87 3.34
CA ALA A 94 -2.69 13.87 2.77
C ALA A 94 -3.04 12.50 2.16
N LEU A 95 -2.10 11.87 1.46
CA LEU A 95 -2.29 10.50 0.96
C LEU A 95 -2.48 9.49 2.10
N CYS A 96 -1.72 9.63 3.18
CA CYS A 96 -1.87 8.77 4.36
C CYS A 96 -3.27 8.90 4.96
N ASP A 97 -3.76 10.13 5.12
CA ASP A 97 -5.11 10.42 5.63
C ASP A 97 -6.18 9.81 4.72
N ASP A 98 -6.07 9.98 3.41
CA ASP A 98 -6.98 9.41 2.41
C ASP A 98 -6.99 7.86 2.47
N VAL A 99 -5.82 7.23 2.59
CA VAL A 99 -5.68 5.78 2.75
C VAL A 99 -6.33 5.32 4.04
N ILE A 100 -6.06 5.99 5.17
CA ILE A 100 -6.66 5.65 6.47
C ILE A 100 -8.18 5.79 6.41
N GLN A 101 -8.70 6.84 5.78
CA GLN A 101 -10.14 7.04 5.61
C GLN A 101 -10.77 5.92 4.78
N THR A 102 -10.11 5.53 3.68
CA THR A 102 -10.56 4.42 2.83
C THR A 102 -10.61 3.10 3.61
N ILE A 103 -9.58 2.79 4.40
CA ILE A 103 -9.54 1.57 5.22
C ILE A 103 -10.64 1.60 6.29
N LYS A 104 -10.88 2.74 6.96
CA LYS A 104 -11.98 2.89 7.94
C LYS A 104 -13.35 2.62 7.31
N GLN A 105 -13.57 3.08 6.09
CA GLN A 105 -14.85 2.90 5.39
C GLN A 105 -15.05 1.46 4.89
N ARG A 106 -14.00 0.81 4.38
CA ARG A 106 -14.09 -0.52 3.75
C ARG A 106 -13.86 -1.67 4.72
N GLN A 107 -12.98 -1.49 5.72
CA GLN A 107 -12.52 -2.52 6.65
C GLN A 107 -12.34 -1.94 8.08
N PRO A 108 -13.43 -1.55 8.76
CA PRO A 108 -13.36 -0.88 10.07
C PRO A 108 -12.68 -1.75 11.15
N ALA A 109 -12.84 -3.07 11.10
CA ALA A 109 -12.20 -4.00 12.02
C ALA A 109 -10.67 -4.08 11.85
N ILE A 110 -10.17 -3.90 10.62
CA ILE A 110 -8.73 -3.82 10.37
C ILE A 110 -8.22 -2.44 10.77
N ALA A 111 -8.98 -1.38 10.47
CA ALA A 111 -8.62 -0.02 10.87
C ALA A 111 -8.42 0.11 12.38
N SER A 112 -9.30 -0.49 13.19
CA SER A 112 -9.17 -0.50 14.65
C SER A 112 -7.92 -1.25 15.11
N ARG A 113 -7.64 -2.43 14.54
CA ARG A 113 -6.43 -3.21 14.87
C ARG A 113 -5.14 -2.49 14.50
N ILE A 114 -5.10 -1.81 13.35
CA ILE A 114 -3.94 -0.99 12.96
C ILE A 114 -3.73 0.16 13.95
N ALA A 115 -4.80 0.85 14.36
CA ALA A 115 -4.72 1.93 15.34
C ALA A 115 -4.27 1.43 16.72
N SER A 116 -4.80 0.29 17.19
CA SER A 116 -4.40 -0.35 18.46
C SER A 116 -2.98 -0.92 18.42
N GLY A 117 -2.47 -1.30 17.25
CA GLY A 117 -1.10 -1.78 17.06
C GLY A 117 -0.04 -0.68 17.01
N SER A 118 -0.42 0.59 17.21
CA SER A 118 0.48 1.74 17.27
C SER A 118 0.96 2.07 18.70
N THR A 119 0.47 1.38 19.74
CA THR A 119 0.83 1.62 21.15
C THR A 119 1.87 0.65 21.74
N THR A 120 2.59 -0.14 20.93
CA THR A 120 3.67 -1.02 21.42
C THR A 120 4.96 -0.90 20.63
N ALA A 121 5.49 0.33 20.54
CA ALA A 121 6.91 0.56 20.25
C ALA A 121 7.54 1.38 21.37
N THR A 122 7.68 0.76 22.55
CA THR A 122 8.63 1.23 23.57
C THR A 122 9.81 0.28 23.61
N SER A 123 10.94 0.82 23.19
CA SER A 123 12.29 0.28 23.35
C SER A 123 12.61 -0.06 24.81
N ILE A 124 13.34 -1.16 25.03
CA ILE A 124 14.63 -1.28 25.76
C ILE A 124 14.72 -2.70 26.32
N GLY A 125 15.67 -3.46 25.79
CA GLY A 125 16.18 -4.70 26.37
C GLY A 125 17.66 -4.82 26.03
N ASN A 126 18.49 -4.04 26.74
CA ASN A 126 19.94 -4.04 26.66
C ASN A 126 20.50 -5.46 26.54
N THR A 127 21.01 -5.81 25.36
CA THR A 127 21.92 -6.95 25.23
C THR A 127 23.26 -6.51 25.78
N MET A 128 23.51 -6.80 27.06
CA MET A 128 24.84 -6.60 27.64
C MET A 128 25.85 -7.45 26.86
N ILE A 129 26.77 -6.74 26.21
CA ILE A 129 28.07 -7.24 25.83
C ILE A 129 28.71 -7.77 27.11
N ARG A 130 29.05 -9.06 27.15
CA ARG A 130 30.02 -9.56 28.12
C ARG A 130 31.07 -10.38 27.41
N THR A 131 32.22 -9.72 27.32
CA THR A 131 33.51 -10.10 26.75
C THR A 131 34.06 -11.37 27.36
N LEU A 132 34.81 -12.10 26.52
CA LEU A 132 35.72 -13.20 26.81
C LEU A 132 36.59 -12.95 28.05
N PHE A 133 36.58 -13.89 28.99
CA PHE A 133 37.72 -14.50 29.67
C PHE A 133 37.28 -15.86 30.23
#